data_AF-A0A2N2CJB5-F1
#
_entry.id   AF-A0A2N2CJB5-F1
#
_cell.length_a   1.000
_cell.length_b   1.000
_cell.length_c   1.000
_cell.angle_alpha   90.00
_cell.angle_beta   90.00
_cell.angle_gamma   90.00
#
_symmetry.space_group_name_H-M   'P 1'
#
loop_
_entity.id
_entity.type
_entity.pdbx_description
1 polymer ?
#
loop_
_entity_poly.entity_id
_entity_poly.type
_entity_poly.pdbx_seq_one_letter_code
_entity_poly.pdbx_strand_id
1 'polypeptide(L)'
;INRIQKDGSELSFDVVITRQNIKIETVKSEMLDDNIGYIRITTFDQKTDEDFNSALKSLTTKGMTRLIIDLRYNPGGLISSVTEIADVLLGETIITYTETRDGQREYYNSDKKKVDVPLVILINEGSASASEILAGAVKDTGSGTLVGTKTFGKGIVQRIMPLDDGSGIKLTVSQYFTPNNLNIHGIGIEPDVLVELPEEASYGPAYLEEDVQLQRAIEIIKLK
;
A
#
# COMPACT_ATOMS: atom_id res chain seq x y z
N ILE A 1 27.36 -21.12 10.81
CA ILE A 1 26.86 -21.19 9.40
C ILE A 1 27.69 -22.24 8.67
N ASN A 2 27.08 -23.12 7.88
CA ASN A 2 27.79 -24.14 7.11
C ASN A 2 27.79 -23.78 5.62
N ARG A 3 28.97 -23.78 5.00
CA ARG A 3 29.14 -23.55 3.57
C ARG A 3 29.99 -24.66 2.98
N ILE A 4 29.51 -25.27 1.89
CA ILE A 4 30.28 -26.25 1.11
C ILE A 4 31.05 -25.48 0.04
N GLN A 5 32.38 -25.60 0.04
CA GLN A 5 33.23 -25.00 -0.97
C GLN A 5 33.20 -25.81 -2.28
N LYS A 6 33.67 -25.21 -3.38
CA LYS A 6 33.67 -25.87 -4.72
C LYS A 6 34.49 -27.16 -4.76
N ASP A 7 35.43 -27.35 -3.83
CA ASP A 7 36.25 -28.55 -3.69
C ASP A 7 35.62 -29.61 -2.76
N GLY A 8 34.39 -29.38 -2.28
CA GLY A 8 33.68 -30.28 -1.38
C GLY A 8 34.07 -30.16 0.09
N SER A 9 34.99 -29.25 0.45
CA SER A 9 35.32 -29.01 1.85
C SER A 9 34.22 -28.23 2.58
N GLU A 10 33.91 -28.66 3.80
CA GLU A 10 32.97 -27.96 4.68
C GLU A 10 33.70 -26.91 5.51
N LEU A 11 33.27 -25.65 5.38
CA LEU A 11 33.73 -24.56 6.24
C LEU A 11 32.59 -24.22 7.22
N SER A 12 32.84 -24.45 8.51
CA SER A 12 31.97 -24.02 9.60
C SER A 12 32.64 -22.91 10.40
N PHE A 13 31.91 -21.84 10.64
CA PHE A 13 32.32 -20.78 11.56
C PHE A 13 31.14 -20.29 12.37
N ASP A 14 31.46 -19.86 13.60
CA ASP A 14 30.51 -19.25 14.51
C ASP A 14 30.35 -17.77 14.17
N VAL A 15 29.10 -17.34 14.06
CA VAL A 15 28.76 -15.93 13.90
C VAL A 15 28.00 -15.52 15.14
N VAL A 16 28.53 -14.55 15.88
CA VAL A 16 27.80 -13.92 16.98
C VAL A 16 26.78 -12.97 16.35
N ILE A 17 25.52 -13.42 16.29
CA ILE A 17 24.40 -12.61 15.80
C ILE A 17 23.77 -11.91 17.00
N THR A 18 23.92 -10.60 17.08
CA THR A 18 23.20 -9.79 18.07
C THR A 18 21.75 -9.62 17.61
N ARG A 19 20.79 -10.04 18.43
CA ARG A 19 19.37 -9.78 18.17
C ARG A 19 19.14 -8.27 18.20
N GLN A 20 18.90 -7.68 17.04
CA GLN A 20 18.50 -6.29 16.89
C GLN A 20 17.04 -6.24 16.41
N ASN A 21 16.26 -5.29 16.91
CA ASN A 21 14.97 -4.98 16.30
C ASN A 21 15.24 -4.41 14.90
N ILE A 22 14.92 -5.18 13.86
CA ILE A 22 14.95 -4.68 12.48
C ILE A 22 13.73 -3.74 12.34
N LYS A 23 13.95 -2.42 12.36
CA LYS A 23 12.92 -1.48 11.92
C LYS A 23 12.85 -1.61 10.40
N ILE A 24 11.84 -2.32 9.90
CA ILE A 24 11.58 -2.35 8.46
C ILE A 24 11.06 -0.97 8.08
N GLU A 25 11.79 -0.26 7.22
CA GLU A 25 11.33 1.00 6.67
C GLU A 25 10.21 0.73 5.66
N THR A 26 8.98 0.99 6.09
CA THR A 26 7.77 0.74 5.30
C THR A 26 7.37 1.93 4.43
N VAL A 27 7.86 3.12 4.78
CA VAL A 27 7.55 4.38 4.11
C VAL A 27 8.84 5.04 3.62
N LYS A 28 8.86 5.43 2.35
CA LYS A 28 9.90 6.29 1.76
C LYS A 28 9.23 7.54 1.21
N SER A 29 9.85 8.70 1.35
CA SER A 29 9.27 9.95 0.85
C SER A 29 10.31 10.88 0.25
N GLU A 30 9.89 11.65 -0.75
CA GLU A 30 10.72 12.59 -1.49
C GLU A 30 9.86 13.76 -1.99
N MET A 31 10.45 14.96 -2.05
CA MET A 31 9.85 16.10 -2.73
C MET A 31 10.40 16.11 -4.17
N LEU A 32 9.52 15.91 -5.14
CA LEU A 32 9.85 16.03 -6.56
C LEU A 32 9.68 17.48 -7.01
N ASP A 33 10.02 17.74 -8.27
CA ASP A 33 9.76 19.04 -8.91
C ASP A 33 8.27 19.42 -8.85
N ASP A 34 8.00 20.73 -8.99
CA ASP A 34 6.64 21.30 -8.96
C ASP A 34 5.87 21.06 -7.65
N ASN A 35 6.60 20.91 -6.53
CA ASN A 35 6.06 20.69 -5.19
C ASN A 35 5.18 19.44 -5.11
N ILE A 36 5.55 18.39 -5.85
CA ILE A 36 4.89 17.08 -5.82
C ILE A 36 5.55 16.25 -4.72
N GLY A 37 4.81 15.98 -3.66
CA GLY A 37 5.21 15.00 -2.65
C GLY A 37 5.03 13.59 -3.20
N TYR A 38 6.06 12.78 -3.07
CA TYR A 38 6.03 11.37 -3.41
C TYR A 38 6.18 10.56 -2.12
N ILE A 39 5.26 9.63 -1.87
CA ILE A 39 5.35 8.69 -0.74
C ILE A 39 5.16 7.26 -1.26
N ARG A 40 6.16 6.41 -1.04
CA ARG A 40 6.07 4.97 -1.33
C ARG A 40 5.81 4.20 -0.05
N ILE A 41 4.81 3.33 -0.09
CA ILE A 41 4.47 2.41 1.00
C ILE A 41 4.77 0.99 0.53
N THR A 42 5.72 0.30 1.16
CA THR A 42 6.14 -1.05 0.76
C THR A 42 5.28 -2.15 1.39
N THR A 43 4.72 -1.91 2.57
CA THR A 43 3.79 -2.78 3.29
C THR A 43 3.06 -1.96 4.35
N PHE A 44 1.87 -2.39 4.78
CA PHE A 44 1.13 -1.78 5.89
C PHE A 44 1.43 -2.53 7.18
N ASP A 45 2.37 -2.03 7.99
CA ASP A 45 2.76 -2.62 9.28
C ASP A 45 2.40 -1.68 10.44
N GLN A 46 2.68 -2.08 11.68
CA GLN A 46 2.21 -1.43 12.90
C GLN A 46 2.60 0.06 13.03
N LYS A 47 3.65 0.52 12.33
CA LYS A 47 4.13 1.91 12.38
C LYS A 47 3.99 2.66 11.06
N THR A 48 3.40 2.04 10.05
CA THR A 48 3.38 2.60 8.69
C THR A 48 2.55 3.87 8.63
N ASP A 49 1.46 3.96 9.39
CA ASP A 49 0.61 5.14 9.52
C ASP A 49 1.32 6.30 10.24
N GLU A 50 2.06 6.02 11.33
CA GLU A 50 2.89 7.01 12.01
C GLU A 50 4.01 7.56 11.09
N ASP A 51 4.71 6.66 10.40
CA ASP A 51 5.79 7.01 9.48
C ASP A 51 5.22 7.76 8.25
N PHE A 52 4.03 7.39 7.76
CA PHE A 52 3.30 8.08 6.68
C PHE A 52 2.91 9.50 7.08
N ASN A 53 2.28 9.68 8.24
CA ASN A 53 1.87 10.98 8.74
C ASN A 53 3.08 11.90 8.97
N SER A 54 4.21 11.35 9.42
CA SER A 54 5.46 12.07 9.58
C SER A 54 6.03 12.53 8.23
N ALA A 55 6.03 11.64 7.23
CA ALA A 55 6.45 11.97 5.85
C ALA A 55 5.55 13.04 5.22
N LEU A 56 4.24 12.87 5.33
CA LEU A 56 3.24 13.80 4.82
C LEU A 56 3.41 15.19 5.44
N LYS A 57 3.53 15.27 6.77
CA LYS A 57 3.78 16.53 7.48
C LYS A 57 5.09 17.20 7.05
N SER A 58 6.15 16.41 6.86
CA SER A 58 7.44 16.92 6.37
C SER A 58 7.30 17.54 4.98
N LEU A 59 6.64 16.83 4.05
CA LEU A 59 6.38 17.31 2.69
C LEU A 59 5.49 18.55 2.68
N THR A 60 4.42 18.57 3.46
CA THR A 60 3.54 19.75 3.62
C THR A 60 4.33 20.95 4.14
N THR A 61 5.22 20.76 5.12
CA THR A 61 6.06 21.85 5.66
C THR A 61 7.06 22.38 4.62
N LYS A 62 7.50 21.51 3.70
CA LYS A 62 8.37 21.88 2.57
C LYS A 62 7.61 22.52 1.40
N GLY A 63 6.30 22.73 1.51
CA GLY A 63 5.49 23.40 0.49
C GLY A 63 4.81 22.47 -0.51
N MET A 64 4.64 21.19 -0.19
CA MET A 64 3.92 20.23 -1.04
C MET A 64 2.53 20.75 -1.40
N THR A 65 2.19 20.67 -2.69
CA THR A 65 0.87 21.07 -3.22
C THR A 65 0.12 19.94 -3.91
N ARG A 66 0.78 18.80 -4.14
CA ARG A 66 0.28 17.62 -4.86
C ARG A 66 0.89 16.37 -4.24
N LEU A 67 0.16 15.26 -4.21
CA LEU A 67 0.61 14.02 -3.60
C LEU A 67 0.50 12.83 -4.56
N ILE A 68 1.60 12.11 -4.74
CA ILE A 68 1.65 10.79 -5.37
C ILE A 68 1.95 9.74 -4.30
N ILE A 69 1.10 8.71 -4.21
CA ILE A 69 1.34 7.55 -3.34
C ILE A 69 1.68 6.34 -4.22
N ASP A 70 2.78 5.68 -3.95
CA ASP A 70 3.19 4.47 -4.67
C ASP A 70 2.91 3.21 -3.84
N LEU A 71 1.96 2.39 -4.32
CA LEU A 71 1.57 1.09 -3.78
C LEU A 71 2.00 -0.08 -4.66
N ARG A 72 2.81 0.16 -5.70
CA ARG A 72 3.30 -0.90 -6.59
C ARG A 72 4.11 -1.90 -5.79
N TYR A 73 3.80 -3.16 -5.99
CA TYR A 73 4.38 -4.31 -5.28
C TYR A 73 4.18 -4.29 -3.76
N ASN A 74 3.17 -3.57 -3.25
CA ASN A 74 2.78 -3.61 -1.85
C ASN A 74 1.73 -4.72 -1.62
N PRO A 75 2.07 -5.83 -0.94
CA PRO A 75 1.19 -6.98 -0.75
C PRO A 75 0.06 -6.76 0.27
N GLY A 76 -0.04 -5.54 0.82
CA GLY A 76 -1.01 -5.14 1.81
C GLY A 76 -0.42 -5.15 3.22
N GLY A 77 -1.19 -5.61 4.19
CA GLY A 77 -0.79 -5.63 5.60
C GLY A 77 -1.97 -5.36 6.53
N LEU A 78 -1.71 -4.64 7.61
CA LEU A 78 -2.68 -4.35 8.66
C LEU A 78 -3.77 -3.40 8.15
N ILE A 79 -5.03 -3.83 8.31
CA ILE A 79 -6.18 -2.99 7.98
C ILE A 79 -6.20 -1.70 8.79
N SER A 80 -5.83 -1.76 10.07
CA SER A 80 -5.78 -0.58 10.94
C SER A 80 -4.84 0.48 10.38
N SER A 81 -3.66 0.08 9.89
CA SER A 81 -2.69 1.03 9.34
C SER A 81 -3.22 1.70 8.06
N VAL A 82 -3.83 0.93 7.16
CA VAL A 82 -4.38 1.53 5.93
C VAL A 82 -5.61 2.39 6.19
N THR A 83 -6.44 2.06 7.19
CA THR A 83 -7.60 2.90 7.51
C THR A 83 -7.19 4.23 8.12
N GLU A 84 -6.14 4.27 8.96
CA GLU A 84 -5.57 5.52 9.48
C GLU A 84 -4.95 6.38 8.36
N ILE A 85 -4.28 5.75 7.39
CA ILE A 85 -3.74 6.46 6.22
C ILE A 85 -4.85 6.96 5.30
N ALA A 86 -5.90 6.16 5.07
CA ALA A 86 -7.04 6.57 4.28
C ALA A 86 -7.80 7.73 4.93
N ASP A 87 -7.84 7.76 6.27
CA ASP A 87 -8.54 8.79 7.03
C ASP A 87 -8.05 10.21 6.69
N VAL A 88 -6.72 10.36 6.59
CA VAL A 88 -6.11 11.66 6.25
C VAL A 88 -6.23 12.05 4.78
N LEU A 89 -6.71 11.15 3.91
CA LEU A 89 -6.75 11.32 2.45
C LEU A 89 -8.17 11.50 1.88
N LEU A 90 -9.18 10.90 2.51
CA LEU A 90 -10.50 10.74 1.88
C LEU A 90 -11.53 11.78 2.34
N GLY A 91 -11.43 12.26 3.58
CA GLY A 91 -12.49 13.06 4.18
C GLY A 91 -13.70 12.19 4.58
N GLU A 92 -14.81 12.80 4.99
CA GLU A 92 -15.94 12.08 5.58
C GLU A 92 -16.61 11.11 4.58
N THR A 93 -16.27 9.82 4.67
CA THR A 93 -16.74 8.76 3.75
C THR A 93 -16.48 7.36 4.31
N ILE A 94 -17.00 6.33 3.63
CA ILE A 94 -16.63 4.93 3.88
C ILE A 94 -15.29 4.65 3.20
N ILE A 95 -14.36 4.04 3.91
CA ILE A 95 -13.09 3.54 3.37
C ILE A 95 -13.33 2.16 2.75
N THR A 96 -13.88 1.24 3.53
CA THR A 96 -14.21 -0.12 3.13
C THR A 96 -15.18 -0.71 4.14
N TYR A 97 -15.76 -1.87 3.82
CA TYR A 97 -16.42 -2.70 4.82
C TYR A 97 -16.09 -4.17 4.60
N THR A 98 -16.20 -4.95 5.67
CA THR A 98 -16.13 -6.41 5.59
C THR A 98 -17.51 -7.01 5.69
N GLU A 99 -17.73 -8.15 5.04
CA GLU A 99 -18.96 -8.94 5.19
C GLU A 99 -18.62 -10.39 5.54
N THR A 100 -19.22 -10.91 6.60
CA THR A 100 -19.11 -12.32 7.01
C THR A 100 -20.09 -13.20 6.21
N ARG A 101 -19.94 -14.52 6.31
CA ARG A 101 -20.84 -15.48 5.63
C ARG A 101 -22.32 -15.32 6.01
N ASP A 102 -22.62 -14.90 7.23
CA ASP A 102 -23.99 -14.66 7.72
C ASP A 102 -24.49 -13.23 7.42
N GLY A 103 -23.74 -12.45 6.65
CA GLY A 103 -24.13 -11.12 6.17
C GLY A 103 -23.88 -9.99 7.17
N GLN A 104 -23.14 -10.21 8.24
CA GLN A 104 -22.77 -9.14 9.17
C GLN A 104 -21.72 -8.24 8.52
N ARG A 105 -21.98 -6.93 8.54
CA ARG A 105 -21.10 -5.92 7.97
C ARG A 105 -20.39 -5.11 9.05
N GLU A 106 -19.09 -4.92 8.89
CA GLU A 106 -18.28 -4.01 9.69
C GLU A 106 -17.73 -2.91 8.78
N TYR A 107 -18.08 -1.65 9.06
CA TYR A 107 -17.68 -0.50 8.26
C TYR A 107 -16.47 0.20 8.86
N TYR A 108 -15.52 0.57 8.00
CA TYR A 108 -14.38 1.41 8.31
C TYR A 108 -14.61 2.76 7.64
N ASN A 109 -14.72 3.83 8.43
CA ASN A 109 -15.06 5.16 7.97
C ASN A 109 -13.88 6.11 8.16
N SER A 110 -13.80 7.12 7.29
CA SER A 110 -12.92 8.28 7.43
C SER A 110 -13.73 9.49 7.92
N ASP A 111 -13.07 10.36 8.68
CA ASP A 111 -13.58 11.60 9.27
C ASP A 111 -13.24 12.86 8.44
N LYS A 112 -13.50 14.06 8.99
CA LYS A 112 -13.41 15.34 8.25
C LYS A 112 -11.99 15.82 7.91
N LYS A 113 -10.93 15.25 8.47
CA LYS A 113 -9.57 15.81 8.28
C LYS A 113 -8.88 15.24 7.04
N LYS A 114 -9.14 15.85 5.88
CA LYS A 114 -8.46 15.55 4.63
C LYS A 114 -7.31 16.50 4.34
N VAL A 115 -6.19 15.98 3.83
CA VAL A 115 -5.20 16.80 3.12
C VAL A 115 -5.78 17.21 1.77
N ASP A 116 -6.02 18.51 1.62
CA ASP A 116 -6.66 19.10 0.43
C ASP A 116 -5.63 19.40 -0.67
N VAL A 117 -5.11 18.33 -1.28
CA VAL A 117 -4.21 18.39 -2.44
C VAL A 117 -4.64 17.37 -3.47
N PRO A 118 -4.39 17.59 -4.77
CA PRO A 118 -4.55 16.57 -5.79
C PRO A 118 -3.80 15.29 -5.41
N LEU A 119 -4.46 14.14 -5.60
CA LEU A 119 -3.93 12.81 -5.28
C LEU A 119 -3.86 11.93 -6.53
N VAL A 120 -2.73 11.25 -6.70
CA VAL A 120 -2.57 10.12 -7.62
C VAL A 120 -2.01 8.92 -6.85
N ILE A 121 -2.50 7.71 -7.13
CA ILE A 121 -1.96 6.47 -6.58
C ILE A 121 -1.45 5.59 -7.70
N LEU A 122 -0.21 5.14 -7.57
CA LEU A 122 0.41 4.15 -8.45
C LEU A 122 0.11 2.74 -7.93
N ILE A 123 -0.43 1.89 -8.80
CA ILE A 123 -0.82 0.51 -8.49
C ILE A 123 -0.33 -0.47 -9.55
N ASN A 124 -0.18 -1.73 -9.16
CA ASN A 124 0.08 -2.81 -10.10
C ASN A 124 -0.41 -4.17 -9.60
N GLU A 125 -0.08 -5.25 -10.31
CA GLU A 125 -0.45 -6.64 -9.99
C GLU A 125 0.10 -7.13 -8.64
N GLY A 126 1.14 -6.48 -8.12
CA GLY A 126 1.67 -6.74 -6.78
C GLY A 126 0.98 -5.96 -5.66
N SER A 127 0.14 -4.98 -5.98
CA SER A 127 -0.72 -4.28 -5.02
C SER A 127 -1.84 -5.21 -4.57
N ALA A 128 -1.89 -5.57 -3.29
CA ALA A 128 -2.88 -6.52 -2.77
C ALA A 128 -3.45 -6.11 -1.40
N SER A 129 -4.62 -6.66 -1.06
CA SER A 129 -5.24 -6.57 0.27
C SER A 129 -5.39 -5.12 0.75
N ALA A 130 -4.67 -4.69 1.78
CA ALA A 130 -4.74 -3.32 2.29
C ALA A 130 -4.47 -2.26 1.20
N SER A 131 -3.54 -2.52 0.26
CA SER A 131 -3.32 -1.63 -0.89
C SER A 131 -4.57 -1.46 -1.75
N GLU A 132 -5.37 -2.53 -1.91
CA GLU A 132 -6.61 -2.53 -2.68
C GLU A 132 -7.76 -1.85 -1.94
N ILE A 133 -7.75 -1.89 -0.60
CA ILE A 133 -8.66 -1.09 0.23
C ILE A 133 -8.44 0.40 -0.05
N LEU A 134 -7.19 0.88 0.03
CA LEU A 134 -6.88 2.29 -0.21
C LEU A 134 -7.18 2.69 -1.66
N ALA A 135 -6.74 1.89 -2.63
CA ALA A 135 -7.00 2.15 -4.04
C ALA A 135 -8.51 2.17 -4.36
N GLY A 136 -9.26 1.19 -3.86
CA GLY A 136 -10.71 1.09 -4.04
C GLY A 136 -11.45 2.27 -3.41
N ALA A 137 -11.08 2.67 -2.19
CA ALA A 137 -11.67 3.83 -1.52
C ALA A 137 -11.41 5.14 -2.28
N VAL A 138 -10.17 5.37 -2.72
CA VAL A 138 -9.80 6.56 -3.51
C VAL A 138 -10.54 6.61 -4.84
N LYS A 139 -10.65 5.47 -5.53
CA LYS A 139 -11.37 5.37 -6.81
C LYS A 139 -12.85 5.65 -6.64
N ASP A 140 -13.49 4.96 -5.69
CA ASP A 140 -14.95 5.03 -5.50
C ASP A 140 -15.43 6.39 -5.00
N THR A 141 -14.61 7.07 -4.20
CA THR A 141 -14.93 8.41 -3.69
C THR A 141 -14.52 9.53 -4.65
N GLY A 142 -13.81 9.21 -5.73
CA GLY A 142 -13.24 10.22 -6.64
C GLY A 142 -12.17 11.10 -5.98
N SER A 143 -11.59 10.66 -4.85
CA SER A 143 -10.62 11.45 -4.08
C SER A 143 -9.26 11.61 -4.79
N GLY A 144 -8.98 10.80 -5.79
CA GLY A 144 -7.72 10.78 -6.52
C GLY A 144 -7.84 10.03 -7.86
N THR A 145 -6.70 9.75 -8.49
CA THR A 145 -6.63 8.99 -9.74
C THR A 145 -5.68 7.81 -9.59
N LEU A 146 -6.08 6.63 -10.02
CA LEU A 146 -5.25 5.43 -10.05
C LEU A 146 -4.53 5.33 -11.39
N VAL A 147 -3.21 5.13 -11.34
CA VAL A 147 -2.35 4.98 -12.53
C VAL A 147 -1.56 3.68 -12.40
N GLY A 148 -1.42 2.94 -13.50
CA GLY A 148 -0.60 1.72 -13.56
C GLY A 148 -1.39 0.54 -14.11
N THR A 149 -1.31 -0.61 -13.45
CA THR A 149 -2.00 -1.85 -13.87
C THR A 149 -2.95 -2.36 -12.80
N LYS A 150 -3.81 -3.29 -13.19
CA LYS A 150 -4.82 -3.92 -12.32
C LYS A 150 -4.17 -4.58 -11.09
N THR A 151 -4.81 -4.44 -9.93
CA THR A 151 -4.33 -5.04 -8.66
C THR A 151 -4.58 -6.55 -8.56
N PHE A 152 -4.02 -7.18 -7.54
CA PHE A 152 -4.00 -8.63 -7.36
C PHE A 152 -5.36 -9.32 -7.20
N GLY A 153 -6.30 -8.72 -6.47
CA GLY A 153 -7.62 -9.30 -6.15
C GLY A 153 -7.70 -10.06 -4.82
N LYS A 154 -6.98 -9.63 -3.78
CA LYS A 154 -7.01 -10.25 -2.45
C LYS A 154 -8.01 -9.54 -1.52
N GLY A 155 -9.30 -9.78 -1.76
CA GLY A 155 -10.40 -9.24 -0.95
C GLY A 155 -10.84 -10.11 0.24
N ILE A 156 -9.95 -10.75 0.98
CA ILE A 156 -10.33 -11.65 2.11
C ILE A 156 -9.68 -11.27 3.44
N VAL A 157 -10.45 -11.40 4.52
CA VAL A 157 -10.00 -11.24 5.91
C VAL A 157 -9.65 -12.60 6.49
N GLN A 158 -8.42 -12.75 6.98
CA GLN A 158 -7.98 -13.97 7.65
C GLN A 158 -7.70 -13.69 9.13
N ARG A 159 -8.18 -14.58 10.01
CA ARG A 159 -7.91 -14.52 11.45
C ARG A 159 -7.13 -15.76 11.88
N ILE A 160 -6.19 -15.58 12.80
CA ILE A 160 -5.52 -16.69 13.50
C ILE A 160 -6.35 -17.01 14.73
N MET A 161 -6.86 -18.24 14.78
CA MET A 161 -7.59 -18.79 15.92
C MET A 161 -6.62 -19.68 16.71
N PRO A 162 -6.15 -19.25 17.89
CA PRO A 162 -5.26 -20.08 18.70
C PRO A 162 -6.00 -21.32 19.22
N LEU A 163 -5.26 -22.42 19.37
CA LEU A 163 -5.72 -23.67 19.96
C LEU A 163 -5.03 -23.89 21.32
N ASP A 164 -5.64 -24.70 22.18
CA ASP A 164 -5.18 -24.92 23.56
C ASP A 164 -3.78 -25.55 23.66
N ASP A 165 -3.34 -26.25 22.62
CA ASP A 165 -2.01 -26.86 22.52
C ASP A 165 -0.91 -25.88 22.04
N GLY A 166 -1.25 -24.60 21.86
CA GLY A 166 -0.35 -23.56 21.37
C GLY A 166 -0.24 -23.47 19.85
N SER A 167 -0.93 -24.34 19.10
CA SER A 167 -1.05 -24.21 17.64
C SER A 167 -2.13 -23.18 17.26
N GLY A 168 -2.37 -22.95 15.97
CA GLY A 168 -3.41 -22.03 15.52
C GLY A 168 -3.90 -22.29 14.10
N ILE A 169 -5.17 -21.97 13.85
CA ILE A 169 -5.82 -22.08 12.54
C ILE A 169 -5.88 -20.70 11.90
N LYS A 170 -5.36 -20.55 10.69
CA LYS A 170 -5.56 -19.34 9.88
C LYS A 170 -6.79 -19.52 9.00
N LEU A 171 -7.91 -18.90 9.39
CA LEU A 171 -9.21 -19.07 8.72
C LEU A 171 -9.65 -17.78 8.04
N THR A 172 -10.16 -17.89 6.82
CA THR A 172 -10.85 -16.79 6.13
C THR A 172 -12.25 -16.62 6.74
N VAL A 173 -12.55 -15.43 7.26
CA VAL A 173 -13.79 -15.16 8.01
C VAL A 173 -14.72 -14.17 7.33
N SER A 174 -14.18 -13.29 6.48
CA SER A 174 -14.94 -12.22 5.82
C SER A 174 -14.33 -11.87 4.46
N GLN A 175 -15.08 -11.13 3.64
CA GLN A 175 -14.62 -10.52 2.39
C GLN A 175 -14.61 -8.99 2.49
N TYR A 176 -13.70 -8.34 1.77
CA TYR A 176 -13.62 -6.88 1.65
C TYR A 176 -14.46 -6.37 0.49
N PHE A 177 -15.13 -5.25 0.74
CA PHE A 177 -15.88 -4.52 -0.26
C PHE A 177 -15.46 -3.05 -0.28
N THR A 178 -15.43 -2.48 -1.48
CA THR A 178 -15.20 -1.06 -1.68
C THR A 178 -16.48 -0.26 -1.35
N PRO A 179 -16.41 1.09 -1.23
CA PRO A 179 -17.59 1.92 -0.96
C PRO A 179 -18.75 1.73 -1.95
N ASN A 180 -18.45 1.44 -3.23
CA ASN A 180 -19.45 1.13 -4.26
C ASN A 180 -19.86 -0.36 -4.32
N ASN A 181 -19.64 -1.12 -3.23
CA ASN A 181 -20.07 -2.51 -3.08
C ASN A 181 -19.39 -3.49 -4.08
N LEU A 182 -18.17 -3.16 -4.56
CA LEU A 182 -17.35 -4.10 -5.32
C LEU A 182 -16.68 -5.10 -4.37
N ASN A 183 -16.92 -6.40 -4.59
CA ASN A 183 -16.14 -7.45 -3.94
C ASN A 183 -14.76 -7.56 -4.61
N ILE A 184 -13.70 -7.25 -3.89
CA ILE A 184 -12.33 -7.20 -4.43
C ILE A 184 -11.82 -8.62 -4.77
N HIS A 185 -12.35 -9.66 -4.12
CA HIS A 185 -11.75 -10.99 -4.18
C HIS A 185 -11.85 -11.64 -5.57
N GLY A 186 -10.70 -11.99 -6.15
CA GLY A 186 -10.59 -12.54 -7.50
C GLY A 186 -10.83 -11.53 -8.62
N ILE A 187 -11.18 -10.29 -8.27
CA ILE A 187 -11.48 -9.22 -9.25
C ILE A 187 -10.37 -8.17 -9.25
N GLY A 188 -9.90 -7.70 -8.09
CA GLY A 188 -8.96 -6.58 -7.99
C GLY A 188 -9.61 -5.22 -8.28
N ILE A 189 -8.77 -4.19 -8.35
CA ILE A 189 -9.10 -2.79 -8.62
C ILE A 189 -8.44 -2.41 -9.95
N GLU A 190 -9.25 -1.91 -10.88
CA GLU A 190 -8.76 -1.40 -12.17
C GLU A 190 -8.18 0.01 -11.99
N PRO A 191 -7.07 0.36 -12.68
CA PRO A 191 -6.60 1.74 -12.73
C PRO A 191 -7.60 2.64 -13.45
N ASP A 192 -7.53 3.94 -13.22
CA ASP A 192 -8.25 4.94 -14.04
C ASP A 192 -7.48 5.21 -15.33
N VAL A 193 -6.15 5.15 -15.26
CA VAL A 193 -5.25 5.28 -16.41
C VAL A 193 -4.33 4.07 -16.45
N LEU A 194 -4.62 3.17 -17.39
CA LEU A 194 -3.79 1.99 -17.66
C LEU A 194 -2.44 2.44 -18.26
N VAL A 195 -1.36 2.05 -17.60
CA VAL A 195 0.02 2.24 -18.06
C VAL A 195 0.82 1.01 -17.65
N GLU A 196 1.36 0.29 -18.63
CA GLU A 196 2.25 -0.84 -18.35
C GLU A 196 3.68 -0.34 -18.12
N LEU A 197 4.35 -0.89 -17.11
CA LEU A 197 5.78 -0.66 -16.91
C LEU A 197 6.56 -1.70 -17.74
N PRO A 198 7.55 -1.29 -18.56
CA PRO A 198 8.39 -2.24 -19.29
C PRO A 198 9.10 -3.21 -18.33
N GLU A 199 9.25 -4.47 -18.72
CA GLU A 199 9.76 -5.56 -17.84
C GLU A 199 11.17 -5.28 -17.28
N GLU A 200 12.02 -4.63 -18.08
CA GLU A 200 13.41 -4.28 -17.71
C GLU A 200 13.50 -2.92 -16.97
N ALA A 201 12.40 -2.17 -16.85
CA ALA A 201 12.42 -0.83 -16.27
C ALA A 201 12.42 -0.86 -14.74
N SER A 202 13.28 -0.04 -14.14
CA SER A 202 13.21 0.27 -12.72
C SER A 202 12.16 1.34 -12.43
N TYR A 203 11.71 1.46 -11.18
CA TYR A 203 10.65 2.39 -10.78
C TYR A 203 10.93 3.17 -9.50
N GLY A 204 10.31 4.34 -9.41
CA GLY A 204 10.46 5.33 -8.35
C GLY A 204 11.28 6.54 -8.79
N PRO A 205 11.41 7.57 -7.92
CA PRO A 205 12.03 8.85 -8.28
C PRO A 205 13.45 8.74 -8.82
N ALA A 206 14.26 7.83 -8.28
CA ALA A 206 15.64 7.59 -8.74
C ALA A 206 15.72 7.02 -10.18
N TYR A 207 14.62 6.50 -10.70
CA TYR A 207 14.51 5.90 -12.03
C TYR A 207 13.45 6.61 -12.87
N LEU A 208 13.23 7.91 -12.63
CA LEU A 208 12.16 8.67 -13.26
C LEU A 208 12.20 8.59 -14.80
N GLU A 209 13.38 8.50 -15.42
CA GLU A 209 13.52 8.38 -16.88
C GLU A 209 13.00 7.04 -17.44
N GLU A 210 13.03 5.97 -16.63
CA GLU A 210 12.54 4.63 -16.99
C GLU A 210 11.08 4.39 -16.52
N ASP A 211 10.67 5.06 -15.43
CA ASP A 211 9.38 4.86 -14.79
C ASP A 211 8.24 5.60 -15.51
N VAL A 212 7.80 5.04 -16.64
CA VAL A 212 6.69 5.60 -17.45
C VAL A 212 5.38 5.75 -16.67
N GLN A 213 5.15 4.94 -15.62
CA GLN A 213 3.97 5.07 -14.78
C GLN A 213 4.06 6.31 -13.88
N LEU A 214 5.22 6.55 -13.25
CA LEU A 214 5.45 7.75 -12.44
C LEU A 214 5.47 9.01 -13.31
N GLN A 215 6.09 8.97 -14.49
CA GLN A 215 6.01 10.08 -15.46
C GLN A 215 4.56 10.42 -15.77
N ARG A 216 3.74 9.41 -16.08
CA ARG A 216 2.33 9.60 -16.39
C ARG A 216 1.53 10.14 -15.19
N ALA A 217 1.83 9.68 -13.97
CA ALA A 217 1.23 10.22 -12.75
C ALA A 217 1.56 11.70 -12.56
N ILE A 218 2.81 12.11 -12.81
CA ILE A 218 3.27 13.50 -12.74
C ILE A 218 2.54 14.36 -13.78
N GLU A 219 2.36 13.88 -15.01
CA GLU A 219 1.58 14.60 -16.02
C GLU A 219 0.13 14.82 -15.59
N ILE A 220 -0.53 13.77 -15.10
CA ILE A 220 -1.94 13.82 -14.70
C ILE A 220 -2.14 14.78 -13.53
N ILE A 221 -1.27 14.71 -12.52
CA ILE A 221 -1.44 15.51 -11.30
C ILE A 221 -1.15 16.99 -11.52
N LYS A 222 -0.34 17.34 -12.54
CA LYS A 222 -0.07 18.73 -12.94
C LYS A 222 -1.25 19.41 -13.63
N LEU A 223 -2.18 18.64 -14.19
CA LEU A 223 -3.39 19.16 -14.83
C LEU A 223 -4.52 19.45 -13.83
N LYS A 224 -4.33 19.11 -12.55
CA LYS A 224 -5.23 19.39 -11.43
C LYS A 224 -4.72 20.58 -10.62
#